data_AF-A0A1L8DA06-F1
#
_entry.id   AF-A0A1L8DA06-F1
#
_cell.length_a   1.000
_cell.length_b   1.000
_cell.length_c   1.000
_cell.angle_alpha   90.00
_cell.angle_beta   90.00
_cell.angle_gamma   90.00
#
_symmetry.space_group_name_H-M   'P 1'
#
loop_
_entity.id
_entity.type
_entity.pdbx_description
1 polymer ?
#
loop_
_entity_poly.entity_id
_entity_poly.type
_entity_poly.pdbx_seq_one_letter_code
_entity_poly.pdbx_strand_id
1 'polypeptide(L)'
;LLCFELRIGSIITGWFHLILSLLGIILTLIILFNHKLYLKTMDYFSEAYNETTIIAIEDEGDKNMMEMALKLTLGIYLFITLVNFVSAYCLIKGAMKENHLFLLPWLTSEVLGMFIMLCAMFIRCPYLILVMIVRVYIWYCILAFYRNIKRNKNAPGYPIEAPPVSYASEEPPTKPPAYGDVVTFK
;
A
#
# COMPACT_ATOMS: atom_id res chain seq x y z
N LEU A 1 9.23 -0.17 -16.26
CA LEU A 1 7.85 -0.59 -15.92
C LEU A 1 7.23 0.49 -15.06
N LEU A 2 6.39 1.41 -15.51
CA LEU A 2 5.90 1.89 -16.81
C LEU A 2 5.29 3.26 -16.42
N CYS A 3 5.33 4.26 -17.30
CA CYS A 3 4.64 5.53 -17.17
C CYS A 3 3.10 5.37 -17.20
N PHE A 4 2.55 4.39 -16.48
CA PHE A 4 1.14 4.39 -16.17
C PHE A 4 0.87 5.60 -15.29
N GLU A 5 -0.14 6.37 -15.67
CA GLU A 5 -0.70 7.41 -14.83
C GLU A 5 -0.89 6.84 -13.42
N LEU A 6 -0.29 7.47 -12.41
CA LEU A 6 -0.29 7.00 -11.01
C LEU A 6 -1.69 6.62 -10.51
N ARG A 7 -2.71 7.26 -11.09
CA ARG A 7 -4.13 6.95 -10.94
C ARG A 7 -4.49 5.53 -11.36
N ILE A 8 -4.11 5.11 -12.57
CA ILE A 8 -4.40 3.77 -13.10
C ILE A 8 -3.72 2.70 -12.26
N GLY A 9 -2.45 2.91 -11.89
CA GLY A 9 -1.71 1.97 -11.03
C GLY A 9 -2.37 1.78 -9.67
N SER A 10 -2.88 2.85 -9.07
CA SER A 10 -3.60 2.80 -7.79
C SER A 10 -4.94 2.05 -7.91
N ILE A 11 -5.67 2.25 -9.02
CA ILE A 11 -6.94 1.55 -9.29
C ILE A 11 -6.70 0.04 -9.49
N ILE A 12 -5.72 -0.34 -10.31
CA ILE A 12 -5.37 -1.75 -10.57
C ILE A 12 -4.95 -2.43 -9.26
N THR A 13 -4.10 -1.78 -8.47
CA THR A 13 -3.65 -2.31 -7.17
C THR A 13 -4.84 -2.52 -6.22
N GLY A 14 -5.75 -1.54 -6.16
CA GLY A 14 -6.97 -1.65 -5.36
C GLY A 14 -7.85 -2.82 -5.77
N TRP A 15 -8.08 -3.02 -7.07
CA TRP A 15 -8.84 -4.17 -7.58
C TRP A 15 -8.19 -5.50 -7.25
N PHE A 16 -6.88 -5.62 -7.46
CA PHE A 16 -6.13 -6.84 -7.11
C PHE A 16 -6.29 -7.16 -5.62
N HIS A 17 -6.10 -6.16 -4.75
CA HIS A 17 -6.23 -6.34 -3.31
C HIS A 17 -7.67 -6.69 -2.88
N LEU A 18 -8.68 -6.12 -3.55
CA LEU A 18 -10.09 -6.42 -3.30
C LEU A 18 -10.42 -7.87 -3.66
N ILE A 19 -9.99 -8.34 -4.84
CA ILE A 19 -10.19 -9.73 -5.28
C ILE A 19 -9.50 -10.70 -4.33
N LEU A 20 -8.23 -10.44 -3.96
CA LEU A 20 -7.51 -11.28 -3.01
C LEU A 20 -8.19 -11.32 -1.63
N SER A 21 -8.67 -10.18 -1.14
CA SER A 21 -9.36 -10.12 0.15
C SER A 21 -10.68 -10.88 0.10
N LEU A 22 -11.44 -10.76 -0.99
CA LEU A 22 -12.69 -11.51 -1.18
C LEU A 22 -12.44 -13.02 -1.21
N LEU A 23 -11.42 -13.45 -1.96
CA LEU A 23 -11.02 -14.86 -2.02
C LEU A 23 -10.56 -15.37 -0.65
N GLY A 24 -9.80 -14.55 0.10
CA GLY A 24 -9.40 -14.85 1.48
C GLY A 24 -10.58 -15.01 2.44
N ILE A 25 -11.58 -14.13 2.36
CA ILE A 25 -12.82 -14.23 3.15
C ILE A 25 -13.56 -15.52 2.81
N ILE A 26 -13.78 -15.80 1.53
CA ILE A 26 -14.49 -17.01 1.07
C ILE A 26 -13.77 -18.26 1.55
N LEU A 27 -12.45 -18.34 1.39
CA LEU A 27 -11.66 -19.48 1.86
C LEU A 27 -11.76 -19.66 3.38
N THR A 28 -11.66 -18.57 4.14
CA THR A 28 -11.76 -18.61 5.61
C THR A 28 -13.13 -19.10 6.06
N LEU A 29 -14.20 -18.62 5.41
CA LEU A 29 -15.56 -19.08 5.69
C LEU A 29 -15.75 -20.56 5.33
N ILE A 30 -15.22 -21.02 4.19
CA ILE A 30 -15.26 -22.43 3.80
C ILE A 30 -14.57 -23.30 4.86
N ILE A 31 -13.39 -22.90 5.33
CA ILE A 31 -12.67 -23.62 6.38
C ILE A 31 -13.47 -23.64 7.67
N LEU A 32 -14.09 -22.52 8.06
CA LEU A 32 -14.83 -22.40 9.31
C LEU A 32 -16.13 -23.22 9.32
N PHE A 33 -16.86 -23.25 8.21
CA PHE A 33 -18.14 -23.97 8.11
C PHE A 33 -18.00 -25.43 7.73
N ASN A 34 -16.90 -25.84 7.08
CA ASN A 34 -16.66 -27.22 6.72
C ASN A 34 -15.84 -27.92 7.80
N HIS A 35 -16.52 -28.66 8.69
CA HIS A 35 -15.91 -29.39 9.79
C HIS A 35 -14.76 -30.31 9.36
N LYS A 36 -14.83 -30.93 8.18
CA LYS A 36 -13.77 -31.80 7.68
C LYS A 36 -12.51 -31.02 7.28
N LEU A 37 -12.67 -29.85 6.65
CA LEU A 37 -11.54 -28.98 6.31
C LEU A 37 -10.95 -28.33 7.56
N TYR A 38 -11.81 -27.92 8.49
CA TYR A 38 -11.41 -27.38 9.79
C TYR A 38 -10.47 -28.33 10.55
N LEU A 39 -10.88 -29.59 10.72
CA LEU A 39 -10.04 -30.60 11.40
C LEU A 39 -8.69 -30.80 10.69
N LYS A 40 -8.70 -30.86 9.35
CA LYS A 40 -7.46 -30.98 8.58
C LYS A 40 -6.52 -29.77 8.75
N THR A 41 -7.08 -28.57 8.84
CA THR A 41 -6.30 -27.35 9.12
C THR A 41 -5.74 -27.36 10.54
N MET A 42 -6.50 -27.89 11.51
CA MET A 42 -6.05 -28.06 12.89
C MET A 42 -4.88 -29.04 12.98
N ASP A 43 -4.95 -30.20 12.31
CA ASP A 43 -3.85 -31.16 12.31
C ASP A 43 -2.55 -30.56 11.76
N TYR A 44 -2.64 -29.82 10.64
CA TYR A 44 -1.50 -29.12 10.05
C TYR A 44 -0.92 -28.03 10.97
N PHE A 45 -1.79 -27.29 11.66
CA PHE A 45 -1.36 -26.28 12.62
C PHE A 45 -0.70 -26.91 13.85
N SER A 46 -1.17 -28.09 14.28
CA SER A 46 -0.61 -28.84 15.41
C SER A 46 0.80 -29.32 15.08
N GLU A 47 0.97 -29.87 13.89
CA GLU A 47 2.27 -30.30 13.39
C GLU A 47 3.27 -29.13 13.31
N ALA A 48 2.85 -28.00 12.71
CA ALA A 48 3.69 -26.80 12.63
C ALA A 48 4.03 -26.20 14.00
N TYR A 49 3.09 -26.25 14.97
CA TYR A 49 3.31 -25.75 16.31
C TYR A 49 4.27 -26.65 17.10
N ASN A 50 4.12 -27.97 17.00
CA ASN A 50 5.02 -28.95 17.61
C ASN A 50 6.45 -28.86 17.05
N GLU A 51 6.61 -28.55 15.76
CA GLU A 51 7.94 -28.31 15.18
C GLU A 51 8.58 -27.00 15.67
N THR A 52 7.77 -26.03 16.08
CA THR A 52 8.23 -24.71 16.53
C THR A 52 8.44 -24.64 18.04
N THR A 53 7.75 -25.49 18.81
CA THR A 53 7.73 -25.47 20.26
C THR A 53 8.15 -26.85 20.78
N ILE A 54 9.31 -26.94 21.45
CA ILE A 54 9.95 -28.20 21.93
C ILE A 54 9.10 -28.99 22.97
N ILE A 55 7.92 -28.50 23.32
CA ILE A 55 7.06 -29.09 24.35
C ILE A 55 6.02 -29.96 23.65
N ALA A 56 6.21 -31.28 23.73
CA ALA A 56 5.26 -32.26 23.21
C ALA A 56 3.90 -32.09 23.91
N ILE A 57 2.89 -31.74 23.13
CA ILE A 57 1.50 -31.58 23.58
C ILE A 57 0.85 -32.97 23.57
N GLU A 58 0.89 -33.68 24.70
CA GLU A 58 0.30 -35.04 24.83
C GLU A 58 -1.07 -35.06 25.52
N ASP A 59 -1.55 -33.95 26.11
CA ASP A 59 -2.73 -33.99 26.98
C ASP A 59 -4.07 -33.59 26.29
N GLU A 60 -5.16 -34.21 26.72
CA GLU A 60 -6.50 -34.02 26.14
C GLU A 60 -7.06 -32.61 26.39
N GLY A 61 -6.58 -31.95 27.46
CA GLY A 61 -6.86 -30.54 27.76
C GLY A 61 -6.28 -29.56 26.73
N ASP A 62 -5.15 -29.89 26.13
CA ASP A 62 -4.47 -29.01 25.17
C ASP A 62 -5.16 -28.99 23.79
N LYS A 63 -5.86 -30.07 23.42
CA LYS A 63 -6.65 -30.11 22.18
C LYS A 63 -7.77 -29.07 22.17
N ASN A 64 -8.48 -28.92 23.30
CA ASN A 64 -9.53 -27.92 23.44
C ASN A 64 -8.96 -26.49 23.43
N MET A 65 -7.80 -26.27 24.05
CA MET A 65 -7.12 -24.98 24.02
C MET A 65 -6.66 -24.62 22.60
N MET A 66 -6.13 -25.59 21.87
CA MET A 66 -5.69 -25.44 20.49
C MET A 66 -6.87 -25.16 19.55
N GLU A 67 -8.00 -25.85 19.72
CA GLU A 67 -9.22 -25.59 18.95
C GLU A 67 -9.71 -24.15 19.16
N MET A 68 -9.74 -23.68 20.42
CA MET A 68 -10.11 -22.31 20.74
C MET A 68 -9.13 -21.30 20.14
N ALA A 69 -7.83 -21.55 20.24
CA ALA A 69 -6.78 -20.71 19.68
C ALA A 69 -6.88 -20.62 18.15
N LEU A 70 -7.18 -21.74 17.46
CA LEU A 70 -7.35 -21.76 16.01
C LEU A 70 -8.60 -20.97 15.58
N LYS A 71 -9.74 -21.15 16.27
CA LYS A 71 -10.96 -20.37 16.02
C LYS A 71 -10.72 -18.88 16.23
N LEU A 72 -10.03 -18.51 17.30
CA LEU A 72 -9.66 -17.13 17.60
C LEU A 72 -8.75 -16.56 16.50
N THR A 73 -7.73 -17.31 16.09
CA THR A 73 -6.77 -16.90 15.05
C THR A 73 -7.47 -16.72 13.70
N LEU A 74 -8.34 -17.66 13.30
CA LEU A 74 -9.16 -17.54 12.09
C LEU A 74 -10.13 -16.35 12.17
N GLY A 75 -10.71 -16.08 13.34
CA GLY A 75 -11.57 -14.92 13.57
C GLY A 75 -10.83 -13.59 13.43
N ILE A 76 -9.64 -13.48 14.03
CA ILE A 76 -8.75 -12.30 13.90
C ILE A 76 -8.34 -12.12 12.44
N TYR A 77 -7.95 -13.20 11.76
CA TYR A 77 -7.60 -13.17 10.34
C TYR A 77 -8.76 -12.69 9.47
N LEU A 78 -9.97 -13.16 9.73
CA LEU A 78 -11.18 -12.72 9.04
C LEU A 78 -11.45 -11.23 9.27
N PHE A 79 -11.31 -10.76 10.51
CA PHE A 79 -11.46 -9.34 10.84
C PHE A 79 -10.43 -8.47 10.10
N ILE A 80 -9.15 -8.84 10.11
CA ILE A 80 -8.09 -8.14 9.38
C ILE A 80 -8.39 -8.10 7.89
N THR A 81 -8.86 -9.21 7.32
CA THR A 81 -9.20 -9.29 5.90
C THR A 81 -10.38 -8.39 5.54
N LEU A 82 -11.37 -8.25 6.42
CA LEU A 82 -12.48 -7.29 6.24
C LEU A 82 -11.99 -5.84 6.27
N VAL A 83 -11.10 -5.50 7.21
CA VAL A 83 -10.49 -4.16 7.27
C VAL A 83 -9.70 -3.86 6.00
N ASN A 84 -8.95 -4.84 5.49
CA ASN A 84 -8.22 -4.72 4.22
C ASN A 84 -9.15 -4.58 3.02
N PHE A 85 -10.27 -5.31 2.99
CA PHE A 85 -11.30 -5.19 1.95
C PHE A 85 -11.89 -3.77 1.92
N VAL A 86 -12.28 -3.23 3.07
CA VAL A 86 -12.81 -1.86 3.19
C VAL A 86 -11.74 -0.85 2.77
N SER A 87 -10.49 -1.05 3.19
CA SER A 87 -9.37 -0.19 2.82
C SER A 87 -9.10 -0.19 1.32
N ALA A 88 -9.15 -1.35 0.66
CA ALA A 88 -9.00 -1.48 -0.79
C ALA A 88 -10.16 -0.78 -1.54
N TYR A 89 -11.39 -0.91 -1.05
CA TYR A 89 -12.53 -0.17 -1.59
C TYR A 89 -12.35 1.35 -1.45
N CYS A 90 -11.87 1.82 -0.29
CA CYS A 90 -11.53 3.23 -0.08
C CYS A 90 -10.42 3.71 -1.02
N LEU A 91 -9.40 2.90 -1.28
CA LEU A 91 -8.34 3.20 -2.23
C LEU A 91 -8.89 3.43 -3.64
N ILE A 92 -9.76 2.53 -4.14
CA ILE A 92 -10.38 2.66 -5.48
C ILE A 92 -11.22 3.94 -5.54
N LYS A 93 -12.10 4.15 -4.56
CA LYS A 93 -12.98 5.33 -4.51
C LYS A 93 -12.18 6.63 -4.38
N GLY A 94 -11.09 6.61 -3.61
CA GLY A 94 -10.16 7.71 -3.43
C GLY A 94 -9.40 8.06 -4.71
N ALA A 95 -8.97 7.06 -5.47
CA ALA A 95 -8.32 7.24 -6.76
C ALA A 95 -9.27 7.75 -7.85
N MET A 96 -10.56 7.38 -7.79
CA MET A 96 -11.57 7.88 -8.72
C MET A 96 -11.99 9.33 -8.41
N LYS A 97 -12.19 9.67 -7.13
CA LYS A 97 -12.67 10.98 -6.68
C LYS A 97 -11.56 11.99 -6.35
N GLU A 98 -10.30 11.63 -6.61
CA GLU A 98 -9.11 12.43 -6.28
C GLU A 98 -9.15 12.98 -4.84
N ASN A 99 -9.57 12.14 -3.89
CA ASN A 99 -9.66 12.54 -2.50
C ASN A 99 -8.66 11.77 -1.64
N HIS A 100 -7.58 12.47 -1.28
CA HIS A 100 -6.43 11.94 -0.55
C HIS A 100 -6.80 11.27 0.79
N LEU A 101 -7.87 11.72 1.47
CA LEU A 101 -8.32 11.16 2.75
C LEU A 101 -8.70 9.67 2.65
N PHE A 102 -9.25 9.22 1.52
CA PHE A 102 -9.66 7.81 1.36
C PHE A 102 -8.49 6.86 1.05
N LEU A 103 -7.30 7.38 0.75
CA LEU A 103 -6.11 6.57 0.52
C LEU A 103 -5.39 6.19 1.82
N LEU A 104 -5.60 6.97 2.88
CA LEU A 104 -4.92 6.80 4.17
C LEU A 104 -5.16 5.43 4.82
N PRO A 105 -6.41 4.91 4.92
CA PRO A 105 -6.66 3.62 5.58
C PRO A 105 -5.84 2.47 4.98
N TRP A 106 -5.78 2.42 3.65
CA TRP A 106 -4.98 1.43 2.93
C TRP A 106 -3.48 1.65 3.14
N LEU A 107 -3.02 2.90 3.09
CA LEU A 107 -1.61 3.21 3.29
C LEU A 107 -1.14 2.81 4.70
N THR A 108 -1.98 3.03 5.72
CA THR A 108 -1.69 2.67 7.11
C THR A 108 -1.75 1.15 7.33
N SER A 109 -2.70 0.45 6.72
CA SER A 109 -2.80 -1.01 6.88
C SER A 109 -1.61 -1.74 6.24
N GLU A 110 -1.11 -1.24 5.10
CA GLU A 110 0.09 -1.81 4.48
C GLU A 110 1.36 -1.57 5.29
N VAL A 111 1.53 -0.41 5.94
CA VAL A 111 2.69 -0.20 6.83
C VAL A 111 2.68 -1.20 7.98
N LEU A 112 1.51 -1.44 8.58
CA LEU A 112 1.37 -2.45 9.64
C LEU A 112 1.67 -3.86 9.11
N GLY A 113 1.18 -4.20 7.91
CA GLY A 113 1.46 -5.48 7.26
C GLY A 113 2.94 -5.68 6.95
N MET A 114 3.63 -4.65 6.47
CA MET A 114 5.08 -4.67 6.24
C MET A 114 5.84 -4.86 7.55
N PHE A 115 5.41 -4.23 8.64
CA PHE A 115 6.03 -4.40 9.96
C PHE A 115 5.89 -5.84 10.48
N ILE A 116 4.70 -6.45 10.40
CA ILE A 116 4.48 -7.85 10.80
C ILE A 116 5.34 -8.80 9.95
N MET A 117 5.42 -8.55 8.63
CA MET A 117 6.24 -9.36 7.72
C MET A 117 7.73 -9.23 8.03
N LEU A 118 8.20 -8.05 8.43
CA LEU A 118 9.57 -7.83 8.88
C LEU A 118 9.88 -8.64 10.14
N CYS A 119 8.97 -8.64 11.13
CA CYS A 119 9.11 -9.48 12.33
C CYS A 119 9.16 -10.98 11.97
N ALA A 120 8.32 -11.42 11.04
CA ALA A 120 8.29 -12.82 10.58
C ALA A 120 9.57 -13.22 9.81
N MET A 121 10.20 -12.28 9.10
CA MET A 121 11.45 -12.52 8.37
C MET A 121 12.60 -12.93 9.29
N PHE A 122 12.69 -12.34 10.49
CA PHE A 122 13.71 -12.69 11.48
C PHE A 122 13.60 -14.12 12.01
N ILE A 123 12.43 -14.75 11.84
CA ILE A 123 12.18 -16.08 12.37
C ILE A 123 12.76 -17.14 11.42
N ARG A 124 12.32 -17.23 10.15
CA ARG A 124 12.67 -18.41 9.32
C ARG A 124 12.72 -18.25 7.79
N CYS A 125 12.50 -17.09 7.18
CA CYS A 125 12.28 -17.06 5.72
C CYS A 125 12.89 -15.86 4.96
N PRO A 126 14.10 -15.98 4.37
CA PRO A 126 14.73 -14.90 3.60
C PRO A 126 14.02 -14.62 2.26
N TYR A 127 13.21 -15.56 1.75
CA TYR A 127 12.41 -15.35 0.53
C TYR A 127 11.37 -14.23 0.64
N LEU A 128 11.01 -13.84 1.88
CA LEU A 128 10.12 -12.72 2.14
C LEU A 128 10.74 -11.37 1.74
N ILE A 129 12.06 -11.27 1.56
CA ILE A 129 12.75 -10.04 1.15
C ILE A 129 12.25 -9.54 -0.21
N LEU A 130 12.10 -10.43 -1.20
CA LEU A 130 11.62 -10.04 -2.53
C LEU A 130 10.17 -9.53 -2.47
N VAL A 131 9.32 -10.22 -1.71
CA VAL A 131 7.92 -9.83 -1.49
C VAL A 131 7.86 -8.47 -0.80
N MET A 132 8.73 -8.24 0.19
CA MET A 132 8.84 -6.97 0.90
C MET A 132 9.26 -5.83 -0.04
N ILE A 133 10.26 -6.03 -0.90
CA ILE A 133 10.70 -5.02 -1.88
C ILE A 133 9.55 -4.62 -2.80
N VAL A 134 8.82 -5.60 -3.35
CA VAL A 134 7.66 -5.33 -4.23
C VAL A 134 6.56 -4.58 -3.47
N ARG A 135 6.27 -4.96 -2.22
CA ARG A 135 5.28 -4.25 -1.39
C ARG A 135 5.69 -2.81 -1.10
N VAL A 136 6.94 -2.57 -0.68
CA VAL A 136 7.46 -1.22 -0.42
C VAL A 136 7.39 -0.36 -1.68
N TYR A 137 7.69 -0.93 -2.84
CA TYR A 137 7.57 -0.22 -4.12
C TYR A 137 6.12 0.19 -4.42
N ILE A 138 5.16 -0.73 -4.31
CA ILE A 138 3.73 -0.45 -4.54
C ILE A 138 3.23 0.62 -3.54
N TRP A 139 3.62 0.48 -2.28
CA TRP A 139 3.31 1.44 -1.22
C TRP A 139 3.85 2.83 -1.55
N TYR A 140 5.10 2.92 -1.99
CA TYR A 140 5.73 4.19 -2.38
C TYR A 140 5.02 4.84 -3.58
N CYS A 141 4.61 4.06 -4.58
CA CYS A 141 3.82 4.56 -5.71
C CYS A 141 2.49 5.18 -5.27
N ILE A 142 1.78 4.52 -4.34
CA ILE A 142 0.51 5.03 -3.81
C ILE A 142 0.73 6.25 -2.89
N LEU A 143 1.83 6.28 -2.13
CA LEU A 143 2.22 7.46 -1.36
C LEU A 143 2.54 8.66 -2.27
N ALA A 144 3.25 8.44 -3.38
CA ALA A 144 3.53 9.48 -4.36
C ALA A 144 2.24 10.02 -4.98
N PHE A 145 1.29 9.14 -5.30
CA PHE A 145 -0.04 9.53 -5.77
C PHE A 145 -0.83 10.33 -4.72
N TYR A 146 -0.82 9.89 -3.46
CA TYR A 146 -1.42 10.62 -2.33
C TYR A 146 -0.84 12.04 -2.21
N ARG A 147 0.49 12.17 -2.28
CA ARG A 147 1.17 13.47 -2.22
C ARG A 147 0.80 14.36 -3.40
N ASN A 148 0.68 13.80 -4.60
CA ASN A 148 0.29 14.55 -5.79
C ASN A 148 -1.14 15.11 -5.66
N ILE A 149 -2.11 14.30 -5.24
CA ILE A 149 -3.49 14.75 -4.98
C ILE A 149 -3.52 15.84 -3.90
N LYS A 150 -2.78 15.64 -2.80
CA LYS A 150 -2.70 16.61 -1.71
C LYS A 150 -2.13 17.94 -2.19
N ARG A 151 -1.08 17.92 -3.02
CA ARG A 151 -0.47 19.13 -3.59
C ARG A 151 -1.44 19.86 -4.51
N ASN A 152 -2.14 19.14 -5.40
CA ASN A 152 -3.08 19.76 -6.32
C ASN A 152 -4.28 20.40 -5.59
N LYS A 153 -4.77 19.81 -4.50
CA LYS A 153 -5.83 20.44 -3.68
C LYS A 153 -5.36 21.66 -2.88
N ASN A 154 -4.09 21.67 -2.46
CA ASN A 154 -3.51 22.75 -1.67
C ASN A 154 -2.91 23.87 -2.53
N ALA A 155 -3.03 23.80 -3.86
CA ALA A 155 -2.66 24.87 -4.79
C ALA A 155 -3.89 25.60 -5.36
N PRO A 156 -4.80 26.18 -4.54
CA PRO A 156 -5.80 27.09 -5.07
C PRO A 156 -5.10 28.40 -5.45
N GLY A 157 -4.90 28.62 -6.75
CA GLY A 157 -4.78 29.99 -7.28
C GLY A 157 -3.39 30.61 -7.41
N TYR A 158 -2.42 29.92 -8.02
CA TYR A 158 -1.52 30.66 -8.91
C TYR A 158 -2.01 30.45 -10.33
N PRO A 159 -2.62 31.47 -10.99
CA PRO A 159 -2.56 31.48 -12.43
C PRO A 159 -1.07 31.45 -12.75
N ILE A 160 -0.67 30.52 -13.62
CA ILE A 160 0.57 30.69 -14.35
C ILE A 160 0.28 31.90 -15.24
N GLU A 161 0.44 33.11 -14.70
CA GLU A 161 0.75 34.27 -15.52
C GLU A 161 2.06 33.87 -16.20
N ALA A 162 1.92 33.40 -17.45
CA ALA A 162 3.04 33.44 -18.36
C ALA A 162 3.59 34.87 -18.25
N PRO A 163 4.91 35.06 -18.04
CA PRO A 163 5.47 36.40 -18.08
C PRO A 163 4.96 37.04 -19.38
N PRO A 164 4.39 38.26 -19.35
CA PRO A 164 3.95 38.91 -20.56
C PRO A 164 5.17 38.91 -21.48
N VAL A 165 5.09 38.11 -22.54
CA VAL A 165 5.99 38.24 -23.68
C VAL A 165 5.59 39.59 -24.26
N SER A 166 6.19 40.66 -23.73
CA SER A 166 6.15 41.95 -24.35
C SER A 166 6.79 41.73 -25.71
N TYR A 167 5.96 41.67 -26.74
CA TYR A 167 6.37 41.92 -28.10
C TYR A 167 6.86 43.37 -28.15
N ALA A 168 8.09 43.60 -27.68
CA ALA A 168 8.87 44.76 -28.07
C ALA A 168 9.31 44.47 -29.50
N SER A 169 8.45 44.87 -30.44
CA SER A 169 8.87 45.19 -31.79
C SER A 169 9.86 46.35 -31.70
N GLU A 170 11.15 46.04 -31.63
CA GLU A 170 12.19 47.00 -31.95
C GLU A 170 13.13 46.39 -33.00
N GLU A 171 13.36 47.22 -34.00
CA GLU A 171 14.06 47.00 -35.26
C GLU A 171 15.46 46.38 -35.10
N PRO A 172 16.00 45.73 -36.16
CA PRO A 172 17.33 45.13 -36.10
C PRO A 172 18.41 46.21 -35.88
N PRO A 173 19.21 46.13 -34.80
CA PRO A 173 20.32 47.07 -34.60
C PRO A 173 21.47 46.70 -35.55
N THR A 174 21.57 47.44 -36.64
CA THR A 174 22.77 47.49 -37.50
C THR A 174 23.82 48.40 -36.86
N LYS A 175 24.48 47.92 -35.80
CA LYS A 175 25.85 48.35 -35.39
C LYS A 175 26.34 47.56 -34.18
N PRO A 176 27.60 47.09 -34.17
CA PRO A 176 28.20 46.52 -32.97
C PRO A 176 28.41 47.61 -31.90
N PRO A 177 28.22 47.30 -30.60
CA PRO A 177 28.44 48.25 -29.52
C PRO A 177 29.92 48.64 -29.44
N ALA A 178 30.16 49.96 -29.36
CA ALA A 178 31.48 50.51 -29.10
C ALA A 178 31.92 50.18 -27.67
N TYR A 179 33.16 49.73 -27.55
CA TYR A 179 33.79 49.35 -26.30
C TYR A 179 34.10 50.61 -25.48
N GLY A 180 33.34 50.86 -24.43
CA GLY A 180 33.64 51.90 -23.45
C GLY A 180 32.52 52.92 -23.29
N ASP A 181 31.65 52.67 -22.32
CA ASP A 181 30.93 53.67 -21.52
C ASP A 181 30.44 52.87 -20.30
N VAL A 182 31.27 52.64 -19.28
CA VAL A 182 31.48 53.55 -18.14
C VAL A 182 30.17 54.26 -17.75
N VAL A 183 29.38 53.61 -16.90
CA VAL A 183 28.49 54.35 -16.01
C VAL A 183 28.82 53.95 -14.58
N THR A 184 29.50 54.90 -13.95
CA THR A 184 29.83 55.00 -12.54
C THR A 184 28.60 54.99 -11.63
N PHE A 185 28.81 54.39 -10.45
CA PHE A 185 28.03 54.37 -9.22
C PHE A 185 27.08 55.54 -8.93
N LYS A 186 25.96 55.20 -8.28
CA LYS A 186 25.59 55.82 -7.00
C LYS A 186 24.96 54.80 -6.06
#